data_AF-H8ISM7-F1
#
_entry.id   AF-H8ISM7-F1
#
_cell.length_a   1.000
_cell.length_b   1.000
_cell.length_c   1.000
_cell.angle_alpha   90.00
_cell.angle_beta   90.00
_cell.angle_gamma   90.00
#
_symmetry.space_group_name_H-M   'P 1'
#
loop_
_entity.id
_entity.type
_entity.pdbx_description
1 polymer ?
#
loop_
_entity_poly.entity_id
_entity_poly.type
_entity_poly.pdbx_seq_one_letter_code
_entity_poly.pdbx_strand_id
1 'polypeptide(L)'
;MLALELERTLSALDKKAIKQIRREIKNMPNVLSSLTNSRQDDVLLVALESVISDQKAIAGLGAAGKRLRQLKASGVEDADIDLWLAMEDEDLEAAKNALERGADPSKSLGEVVDRYENMNLD
;
A
#
# COMPACT_ATOMS: atom_id res chain seq x y z
N MET A 1 15.10 -28.32 31.87
CA MET A 1 14.35 -29.25 31.00
C MET A 1 14.75 -29.06 29.53
N LEU A 2 14.56 -27.85 28.96
CA LEU A 2 14.91 -27.54 27.57
C LEU A 2 16.37 -27.85 27.17
N ALA A 3 17.33 -27.56 28.04
CA ALA A 3 18.76 -27.81 27.78
C ALA A 3 19.09 -29.31 27.67
N LEU A 4 18.38 -30.16 28.40
CA LEU A 4 18.58 -31.61 28.46
C LEU A 4 17.90 -32.31 27.27
N GLU A 5 16.77 -31.76 26.82
CA GLU A 5 16.16 -32.13 25.54
C GLU A 5 17.06 -31.72 24.38
N LEU A 6 17.57 -30.48 24.36
CA LEU A 6 18.54 -30.02 23.36
C LEU A 6 19.78 -30.92 23.31
N GLU A 7 20.34 -31.30 24.46
CA GLU A 7 21.48 -32.21 24.54
C GLU A 7 21.15 -33.61 23.98
N ARG A 8 19.98 -34.17 24.29
CA ARG A 8 19.53 -35.46 23.74
C ARG A 8 19.31 -35.39 22.23
N THR A 9 18.69 -34.33 21.74
CA THR A 9 18.44 -34.12 20.31
C THR A 9 19.75 -33.89 19.54
N LEU A 10 20.71 -33.14 20.12
CA LEU A 10 22.04 -32.95 19.55
C LEU A 10 22.88 -34.23 19.58
N SER A 11 22.74 -35.07 20.62
CA SER A 11 23.43 -36.35 20.74
C SER A 11 22.87 -37.42 19.78
N ALA A 12 21.60 -37.30 19.39
CA ALA A 12 20.95 -38.17 18.41
C ALA A 12 21.30 -37.82 16.95
N LEU A 13 21.79 -36.61 16.69
CA LEU A 13 22.27 -36.19 15.38
C LEU A 13 23.72 -36.66 15.19
N ASP A 14 23.95 -37.61 14.29
CA ASP A 14 25.31 -38.02 13.95
C ASP A 14 26.10 -36.85 13.31
N LYS A 15 27.44 -36.95 13.30
CA LYS A 15 28.30 -35.91 12.70
C LYS A 15 27.97 -35.61 11.24
N LYS A 16 27.33 -36.54 10.52
CA LYS A 16 26.96 -36.41 9.11
C LYS A 16 25.71 -35.55 8.96
N ALA A 17 24.69 -35.77 9.78
CA ALA A 17 23.47 -34.98 9.86
C ALA A 17 23.77 -33.54 10.29
N ILE A 18 24.64 -33.35 11.31
CA ILE A 18 25.08 -32.00 11.72
C ILE A 18 25.80 -31.27 10.58
N LYS A 19 26.68 -31.96 9.84
CA LYS A 19 27.34 -31.39 8.65
C LYS A 19 26.35 -31.02 7.55
N GLN A 20 25.33 -31.85 7.33
CA GLN A 20 24.33 -31.64 6.30
C GLN A 20 23.43 -30.45 6.64
N ILE A 21 22.91 -30.38 7.87
CA ILE A 21 22.15 -29.24 8.39
C ILE A 21 22.98 -27.95 8.28
N ARG A 22 24.26 -27.98 8.69
CA ARG A 22 25.15 -26.82 8.55
C ARG A 22 25.31 -26.38 7.08
N ARG A 23 25.37 -27.32 6.14
CA ARG A 23 25.52 -27.03 4.72
C ARG A 23 24.25 -26.44 4.12
N GLU A 24 23.09 -26.96 4.52
CA GLU A 24 21.78 -26.43 4.13
C GLU A 24 21.56 -25.01 4.68
N ILE A 25 21.88 -24.77 5.95
CA ILE A 25 21.86 -23.42 6.55
C ILE A 25 22.82 -22.48 5.82
N LYS A 26 24.03 -22.93 5.49
CA LYS A 26 25.01 -22.11 4.75
C LYS A 26 24.56 -21.79 3.32
N ASN A 27 23.75 -22.66 2.70
CA ASN A 27 23.19 -22.46 1.37
C ASN A 27 21.89 -21.64 1.37
N MET A 28 21.25 -21.46 2.53
CA MET A 28 19.98 -20.76 2.67
C MET A 28 20.02 -19.31 2.13
N PRO A 29 21.08 -18.51 2.34
CA PRO A 29 21.19 -17.18 1.71
C PRO A 29 21.14 -17.24 0.19
N ASN A 30 21.80 -18.23 -0.43
CA ASN A 30 21.79 -18.39 -1.89
C ASN A 30 20.40 -18.76 -2.40
N VAL A 31 19.69 -19.65 -1.70
CA VAL A 31 18.32 -20.04 -2.04
C VAL A 31 17.38 -18.83 -1.93
N LEU A 32 17.51 -18.03 -0.88
CA LEU A 32 16.73 -16.81 -0.70
C LEU A 32 17.04 -15.77 -1.78
N SER A 33 18.32 -15.54 -2.10
CA SER A 33 18.69 -14.62 -3.18
C SER A 33 18.20 -15.10 -4.55
N SER A 34 18.26 -16.40 -4.84
CA SER A 34 17.71 -16.95 -6.09
C SER A 34 16.19 -16.81 -6.15
N LEU A 35 15.49 -16.96 -5.03
CA LEU A 35 14.05 -16.72 -4.96
C LEU A 35 13.71 -15.23 -5.13
N THR A 36 14.48 -14.33 -4.50
CA THR A 36 14.32 -12.88 -4.66
C THR A 36 14.54 -12.45 -6.11
N ASN A 37 15.62 -12.93 -6.74
CA ASN A 37 15.91 -12.64 -8.15
C ASN A 37 14.82 -13.23 -9.05
N SER A 38 14.41 -14.48 -8.81
CA SER A 38 13.32 -15.11 -9.56
C SER A 38 12.01 -14.33 -9.44
N ARG A 39 11.72 -13.69 -8.30
CA ARG A 39 10.52 -12.85 -8.15
C ARG A 39 10.66 -11.50 -8.87
N GLN A 40 11.85 -10.90 -8.87
CA GLN A 40 12.10 -9.65 -9.58
C GLN A 40 12.09 -9.82 -11.10
N ASP A 41 12.53 -10.98 -11.60
CA ASP A 41 12.62 -11.27 -13.03
C ASP A 41 11.37 -11.99 -13.59
N ASP A 42 10.44 -12.40 -12.73
CA ASP A 42 9.19 -13.04 -13.16
C ASP A 42 8.21 -11.98 -13.68
N VAL A 43 8.16 -11.88 -15.01
CA VAL A 43 7.31 -10.96 -15.77
C VAL A 43 5.83 -11.04 -15.35
N LEU A 44 5.33 -12.23 -14.98
CA LEU A 44 3.94 -12.39 -14.56
C LEU A 44 3.72 -11.88 -13.15
N LEU A 45 4.69 -12.07 -12.25
CA LEU A 45 4.61 -11.56 -10.88
C LEU A 45 4.70 -10.03 -10.87
N VAL A 46 5.61 -9.46 -11.66
CA VAL A 46 5.75 -8.00 -11.83
C VAL A 46 4.46 -7.40 -12.42
N ALA A 47 3.88 -8.02 -13.46
CA ALA A 47 2.62 -7.57 -14.03
C ALA A 47 1.45 -7.67 -13.03
N LEU A 48 1.40 -8.74 -12.24
CA LEU A 48 0.38 -8.91 -11.19
C LEU A 48 0.55 -7.85 -10.08
N GLU A 49 1.78 -7.59 -9.64
CA GLU A 49 2.07 -6.56 -8.65
C GLU A 49 1.70 -5.16 -9.16
N SER A 50 1.93 -4.87 -10.44
CA SER A 50 1.46 -3.65 -11.09
C SER A 50 -0.07 -3.55 -11.05
N VAL A 51 -0.79 -4.58 -11.51
CA VAL A 51 -2.25 -4.59 -11.51
C VAL A 51 -2.84 -4.46 -10.10
N ILE A 52 -2.25 -5.12 -9.11
CA ILE A 52 -2.67 -5.02 -7.71
C ILE A 52 -2.41 -3.60 -7.17
N SER A 53 -1.28 -3.00 -7.53
CA SER A 53 -0.94 -1.62 -7.13
C SER A 53 -1.88 -0.60 -7.77
N ASP A 54 -2.20 -0.78 -9.05
CA ASP A 54 -3.17 0.04 -9.78
C ASP A 54 -4.57 -0.11 -9.16
N GLN A 55 -5.00 -1.33 -8.83
CA GLN A 55 -6.26 -1.57 -8.13
C GLN A 55 -6.31 -0.90 -6.75
N LYS A 56 -5.21 -0.92 -5.99
CA LYS A 56 -5.14 -0.21 -4.70
C LYS A 56 -5.21 1.30 -4.88
N ALA A 57 -4.56 1.85 -5.91
CA ALA A 57 -4.65 3.26 -6.25
C ALA A 57 -6.08 3.67 -6.63
N ILE A 58 -6.76 2.86 -7.45
CA ILE A 58 -8.18 3.06 -7.84
C ILE A 58 -9.11 2.97 -6.62
N ALA A 59 -8.89 1.99 -5.73
CA ALA A 59 -9.65 1.87 -4.49
C ALA A 59 -9.44 3.07 -3.55
N GLY A 60 -8.20 3.59 -3.47
CA GLY A 60 -7.86 4.80 -2.72
C GLY A 60 -8.53 6.06 -3.25
N LEU A 61 -8.58 6.22 -4.58
CA LEU A 61 -9.32 7.30 -5.25
C LEU A 61 -10.82 7.26 -4.92
N GLY A 62 -11.43 6.07 -4.98
CA GLY A 62 -12.84 5.90 -4.63
C GLY A 62 -13.16 6.17 -3.16
N ALA A 63 -12.25 5.85 -2.24
CA ALA A 63 -12.39 6.16 -0.81
C ALA A 63 -12.26 7.67 -0.54
N ALA A 64 -11.28 8.32 -1.18
CA ALA A 64 -11.09 9.77 -1.08
C ALA A 64 -12.29 10.54 -1.64
N GLY A 65 -12.82 10.15 -2.81
CA GLY A 65 -14.03 10.77 -3.39
C GLY A 65 -15.26 10.66 -2.47
N LYS A 66 -15.46 9.51 -1.81
CA LYS A 66 -16.54 9.36 -0.80
C LYS A 66 -16.34 10.31 0.38
N ARG A 67 -15.11 10.44 0.88
CA ARG A 67 -14.77 11.32 1.99
C ARG A 67 -15.01 12.79 1.64
N LEU A 68 -14.63 13.21 0.43
CA LEU A 68 -14.92 14.56 -0.08
C LEU A 68 -16.43 14.84 -0.15
N ARG A 69 -17.24 13.88 -0.64
CA ARG A 69 -18.70 14.03 -0.66
C ARG A 69 -19.30 14.12 0.75
N GLN A 70 -18.77 13.37 1.72
CA GLN A 70 -19.17 13.49 3.12
C GLN A 70 -18.84 14.88 3.70
N LEU A 71 -17.65 15.40 3.44
CA LEU A 71 -17.24 16.75 3.89
C LEU A 71 -18.20 17.81 3.36
N LYS A 72 -18.53 17.74 2.07
CA LYS A 72 -19.50 18.64 1.45
C LYS A 72 -20.90 18.51 2.05
N ALA A 73 -21.36 17.28 2.31
CA ALA A 73 -22.65 17.03 2.97
C ALA A 73 -22.70 17.55 4.42
N SER A 74 -21.56 17.60 5.10
CA SER A 74 -21.43 18.18 6.45
C SER A 74 -21.36 19.71 6.47
N GLY A 75 -21.40 20.37 5.30
CA GLY A 75 -21.38 21.82 5.18
C GLY A 75 -19.98 22.42 5.05
N VAL A 76 -18.96 21.63 4.73
CA VAL A 76 -17.63 22.18 4.42
C VAL A 76 -17.68 22.85 3.04
N GLU A 77 -17.50 24.17 3.03
CA GLU A 77 -17.36 24.97 1.81
C GLU A 77 -15.88 25.19 1.49
N ASP A 78 -15.26 24.23 0.78
CA ASP A 78 -13.87 24.31 0.32
C ASP A 78 -13.83 24.17 -1.20
N ALA A 79 -13.27 25.19 -1.86
CA ALA A 79 -13.15 25.23 -3.32
C ALA A 79 -12.27 24.10 -3.88
N ASP A 80 -11.27 23.64 -3.12
CA ASP A 80 -10.42 22.52 -3.53
C ASP A 80 -11.20 21.19 -3.51
N ILE A 81 -12.09 21.00 -2.53
CA ILE A 81 -13.00 19.83 -2.49
C ILE A 81 -13.91 19.84 -3.71
N ASP A 82 -14.46 21.02 -4.02
CA ASP A 82 -15.35 21.19 -5.16
C ASP A 82 -14.66 20.94 -6.50
N LEU A 83 -13.39 21.33 -6.64
CA LEU A 83 -12.59 21.06 -7.82
C LEU A 83 -12.37 19.55 -8.02
N TRP A 84 -11.98 18.83 -6.96
CA TRP A 84 -11.75 17.39 -7.04
C TRP A 84 -13.03 16.60 -7.34
N LEU A 85 -14.16 16.97 -6.74
CA LEU A 85 -15.46 16.35 -7.04
C LEU A 85 -15.90 16.64 -8.48
N ALA A 86 -15.72 17.88 -8.96
CA ALA A 86 -16.05 18.24 -10.34
C ALA A 86 -15.19 17.46 -11.36
N MET A 87 -13.92 17.20 -11.05
CA MET A 87 -13.06 16.34 -11.88
C MET A 87 -13.51 14.88 -11.87
N GLU A 88 -13.94 14.35 -10.73
CA GLU A 88 -14.48 12.98 -10.61
C GLU A 88 -15.80 12.81 -11.37
N ASP A 89 -16.68 13.81 -11.30
CA ASP A 89 -18.00 13.80 -11.93
C ASP A 89 -17.97 14.28 -13.40
N GLU A 90 -16.77 14.57 -13.95
CA GLU A 90 -16.54 15.11 -15.30
C GLU A 90 -17.32 16.42 -15.60
N ASP A 91 -17.60 17.22 -14.57
CA ASP A 91 -18.34 18.49 -14.67
C ASP A 91 -17.40 19.69 -14.85
N LEU A 92 -17.23 20.08 -16.12
CA LEU A 92 -16.36 21.19 -16.49
C LEU A 92 -16.80 22.55 -15.92
N GLU A 93 -18.11 22.79 -15.80
CA GLU A 93 -18.61 24.08 -15.30
C GLU A 93 -18.44 24.17 -13.78
N ALA A 94 -18.67 23.07 -13.05
CA ALA A 94 -18.36 23.00 -11.63
C ALA A 94 -16.86 23.20 -11.36
N ALA A 95 -15.98 22.62 -12.20
CA ALA A 95 -14.54 22.79 -12.07
C ALA A 95 -14.11 24.25 -12.29
N LYS A 96 -14.65 24.93 -13.31
CA LYS A 96 -14.41 26.36 -13.52
C LYS A 96 -14.85 27.20 -12.33
N ASN A 97 -16.07 26.96 -11.82
CA ASN A 97 -16.59 27.67 -10.65
C ASN A 97 -15.74 27.44 -9.38
N ALA A 98 -15.14 26.26 -9.23
CA ALA A 98 -14.20 25.98 -8.14
C ALA A 98 -12.90 26.77 -8.29
N LEU A 99 -12.32 26.81 -9.49
CA LEU A 99 -11.12 27.61 -9.78
C LEU A 99 -11.37 29.12 -9.58
N GLU A 100 -12.52 29.64 -10.00
CA GLU A 100 -12.90 31.04 -9.80
C GLU A 100 -13.04 31.41 -8.32
N ARG A 101 -13.44 30.46 -7.48
CA ARG A 101 -13.48 30.62 -6.01
C ARG A 101 -12.12 30.45 -5.33
N GLY A 102 -11.06 30.20 -6.10
CA GLY A 102 -9.68 30.12 -5.62
C GLY A 102 -9.18 28.71 -5.31
N ALA A 103 -9.79 27.67 -5.89
CA ALA A 103 -9.23 26.32 -5.81
C ALA A 103 -7.81 26.27 -6.40
N ASP A 104 -6.91 25.56 -5.73
CA ASP A 104 -5.53 25.38 -6.14
C ASP A 104 -5.34 24.02 -6.84
N PRO A 105 -5.19 24.00 -8.18
CA PRO A 105 -5.03 22.75 -8.93
C PRO A 105 -3.69 22.05 -8.69
N SER A 106 -2.74 22.70 -7.99
CA SER A 106 -1.46 22.07 -7.64
C SER A 106 -1.54 21.17 -6.40
N LYS A 107 -2.60 21.28 -5.59
CA LYS A 107 -2.81 20.43 -4.41
C LYS A 107 -3.29 19.05 -4.82
N SER A 108 -2.63 18.03 -4.30
CA SER A 108 -3.02 16.63 -4.49
C SER A 108 -4.30 16.29 -3.70
N LEU A 109 -5.03 15.27 -4.17
CA LEU A 109 -6.24 14.78 -3.51
C LEU A 109 -5.99 14.38 -2.05
N GLY A 110 -4.82 13.80 -1.75
CA GLY A 110 -4.41 13.45 -0.40
C GLY A 110 -4.32 14.67 0.50
N GLU A 111 -3.63 15.73 0.08
CA GLU A 111 -3.51 16.97 0.84
C GLU A 111 -4.87 17.64 1.12
N VAL A 112 -5.81 17.52 0.17
CA VAL A 112 -7.17 18.04 0.35
C VAL A 112 -7.94 17.24 1.41
N VAL A 113 -7.83 15.90 1.38
CA VAL A 113 -8.50 15.01 2.36
C VAL A 113 -7.87 15.15 3.74
N ASP A 114 -6.54 15.22 3.83
CA ASP A 114 -5.78 15.24 5.07
C ASP A 114 -6.04 16.52 5.89
N ARG A 115 -6.39 17.64 5.25
CA ARG A 115 -6.84 18.87 5.95
C ARG A 115 -8.01 18.61 6.90
N TYR A 116 -8.82 17.60 6.61
CA TYR A 116 -10.03 17.25 7.36
C TYR A 116 -9.95 15.85 7.97
N GLU A 117 -8.75 15.29 8.14
CA GLU A 117 -8.53 13.96 8.73
C GLU A 117 -9.13 13.87 10.15
N ASN A 118 -9.05 14.96 10.93
CA ASN A 118 -9.55 15.03 12.30
C ASN A 118 -11.06 15.37 12.41
N MET A 119 -11.75 15.61 11.29
CA MET A 119 -13.18 15.92 11.32
C MET A 119 -13.99 14.62 11.36
N ASN A 120 -14.57 14.27 12.51
CA ASN A 120 -15.50 13.14 12.56
C ASN A 120 -16.79 13.51 11.81
N LEU A 121 -17.07 12.75 10.76
CA LEU A 121 -18.29 12.85 9.96
C LEU A 121 -19.07 11.56 10.26
N ASP A 122 -19.92 11.61 11.27
CA ASP A 122 -20.80 10.51 11.68
C ASP A 122 -22.00 10.37 10.73
#